data_AF-A0A832X9I8-F1
#
_entry.id   AF-A0A832X9I8-F1
#
_cell.length_a   1.000
_cell.length_b   1.000
_cell.length_c   1.000
_cell.angle_alpha   90.00
_cell.angle_beta   90.00
_cell.angle_gamma   90.00
#
_symmetry.space_group_name_H-M   'P 1'
#
loop_
_entity.id
_entity.type
_entity.pdbx_description
1 polymer ?
#
loop_
_entity_poly.entity_id
_entity_poly.type
_entity_poly.pdbx_seq_one_letter_code
_entity_poly.pdbx_strand_id
1 'polypeptide(L)'
;MSDKNSKMIMLNEFEKQINVIFNNFYENQFNFEELKTQLKWFIKVWNISRVDIKNIGNESNSIRIYEKEIRYEKSLNISNPEWYTDNTGKGTKIEFENNKMNIGFQCINNGDVNINLRGVDYRNSNNERLPIYLNIKKVILNNKVFLNHDQLICHDEPFVINRRSHNLERINLEIQSETIYDYFPELNMSFENMTSLNYLESKYDELLQKINEYKIEIGQEKADETSSDEKRENSLRLSKTNVAMFGSCVSIDPFRSCYNDYKRDFNKKYEHQRSTIISLMNPKIEYSEDDLVYLIDSHDKNIVTTDIKKDFDKEIFNHLDDIDYLIINLVHDVRWGVLAYEDTYITNSEYIANTEFYKKNKDNLRPINLKDNEEEYYNIWTESCDKFFEYLSEHFPNLKVILQKIELVDYYIGFDCTYKFRQDFHDQAVTLNPFFKKLESYIENNFDVEVIPFPADTTADEGNIWGLYTTHYTMT
;
A
#
# COMPACT_ATOMS: atom_id res chain seq x y z
N MET A 1 -26.81 16.99 -1.93
CA MET A 1 -26.06 15.83 -1.37
C MET A 1 -25.81 16.13 0.10
N SER A 2 -25.86 15.15 0.99
CA SER A 2 -25.34 15.35 2.36
C SER A 2 -23.81 15.47 2.30
N ASP A 3 -23.20 16.23 3.23
CA ASP A 3 -21.74 16.37 3.36
C ASP A 3 -21.02 15.01 3.28
N LYS A 4 -21.57 14.01 3.97
CA LYS A 4 -21.10 12.62 4.00
C LYS A 4 -21.00 11.98 2.62
N ASN A 5 -22.01 12.15 1.76
CA ASN A 5 -21.98 11.58 0.41
C ASN A 5 -20.91 12.24 -0.46
N SER A 6 -20.72 13.56 -0.31
CA SER A 6 -19.70 14.30 -1.05
C SER A 6 -18.29 13.87 -0.65
N LYS A 7 -18.04 13.67 0.66
CA LYS A 7 -16.79 13.12 1.19
C LYS A 7 -16.50 11.72 0.67
N MET A 8 -17.49 10.82 0.74
CA MET A 8 -17.33 9.44 0.28
C MET A 8 -17.00 9.37 -1.22
N ILE A 9 -17.64 10.18 -2.06
CA ILE A 9 -17.34 10.22 -3.51
C ILE A 9 -15.91 10.70 -3.75
N MET A 10 -15.49 11.77 -3.07
CA MET A 10 -14.13 12.30 -3.18
C MET A 10 -13.08 11.23 -2.80
N LEU A 11 -13.28 10.54 -1.67
CA LEU A 11 -12.38 9.49 -1.19
C LEU A 11 -12.34 8.28 -2.12
N ASN A 12 -13.49 7.79 -2.58
CA ASN A 12 -13.58 6.66 -3.50
C ASN A 12 -12.85 6.95 -4.82
N GLU A 13 -13.04 8.15 -5.36
CA GLU A 13 -12.41 8.52 -6.63
C GLU A 13 -10.91 8.76 -6.47
N PHE A 14 -10.48 9.37 -5.36
CA PHE A 14 -9.05 9.51 -5.03
C PHE A 14 -8.38 8.14 -4.92
N GLU A 15 -8.95 7.22 -4.13
CA GLU A 15 -8.45 5.85 -3.95
C GLU A 15 -8.38 5.11 -5.28
N LYS A 16 -9.46 5.14 -6.07
CA LYS A 16 -9.50 4.50 -7.39
C LYS A 16 -8.35 4.99 -8.28
N GLN A 17 -8.12 6.31 -8.34
CA GLN A 17 -7.08 6.87 -9.21
C GLN A 17 -5.66 6.60 -8.69
N ILE A 18 -5.42 6.65 -7.37
CA ILE A 18 -4.09 6.32 -6.83
C ILE A 18 -3.77 4.83 -7.02
N ASN A 19 -4.76 3.94 -6.88
CA ASN A 19 -4.59 2.51 -7.15
C ASN A 19 -4.20 2.25 -8.60
N VAL A 20 -4.78 2.99 -9.57
CA VAL A 20 -4.37 2.89 -10.99
C VAL A 20 -2.90 3.28 -11.18
N ILE A 21 -2.43 4.34 -10.50
CA ILE A 21 -1.01 4.76 -10.59
C ILE A 21 -0.08 3.66 -10.04
N PHE A 22 -0.42 3.05 -8.91
CA PHE A 22 0.36 1.95 -8.33
C PHE A 22 0.29 0.68 -9.17
N ASN A 23 -0.88 0.31 -9.69
CA ASN A 23 -1.03 -0.86 -10.56
C ASN A 23 -0.19 -0.73 -11.84
N ASN A 24 -0.19 0.44 -12.48
CA ASN A 24 0.66 0.67 -13.65
C ASN A 24 2.15 0.50 -13.33
N PHE A 25 2.59 0.86 -12.12
CA PHE A 25 3.97 0.59 -11.69
C PHE A 25 4.24 -0.90 -11.55
N TYR A 26 3.35 -1.66 -10.90
CA TYR A 26 3.50 -3.11 -10.76
C TYR A 26 3.42 -3.87 -12.10
N GLU A 27 2.68 -3.35 -13.07
CA GLU A 27 2.64 -3.86 -14.45
C GLU A 27 3.89 -3.47 -15.28
N ASN A 28 4.95 -2.97 -14.64
CA ASN A 28 6.19 -2.49 -15.27
C ASN A 28 5.99 -1.38 -16.31
N GLN A 29 4.90 -0.61 -16.22
CA GLN A 29 4.71 0.56 -17.09
C GLN A 29 5.55 1.76 -16.63
N PHE A 30 6.00 1.75 -15.36
CA PHE A 30 6.83 2.80 -14.77
C PHE A 30 8.05 2.24 -14.04
N ASN A 31 9.17 2.95 -14.12
CA ASN A 31 10.24 2.82 -13.12
C ASN A 31 9.93 3.64 -11.86
N PHE A 32 10.74 3.48 -10.81
CA PHE A 32 10.51 4.15 -9.52
C PHE A 32 10.48 5.69 -9.61
N GLU A 33 11.33 6.31 -10.45
CA GLU A 33 11.35 7.77 -10.61
C GLU A 33 10.12 8.28 -11.39
N GLU A 34 9.63 7.48 -12.33
CA GLU A 34 8.36 7.76 -13.03
C GLU A 34 7.18 7.66 -12.08
N LEU A 35 7.09 6.60 -11.26
CA LEU A 35 6.06 6.47 -10.23
C LEU A 35 6.10 7.65 -9.26
N LYS A 36 7.28 8.01 -8.77
CA LYS A 36 7.47 9.17 -7.88
C LYS A 36 7.02 10.48 -8.52
N THR A 37 7.32 10.69 -9.80
CA THR A 37 6.89 11.87 -10.55
C THR A 37 5.38 11.90 -10.72
N GLN A 38 4.77 10.77 -11.11
CA GLN A 38 3.32 10.63 -11.26
C GLN A 38 2.59 10.88 -9.94
N LEU A 39 3.05 10.26 -8.84
CA LEU A 39 2.46 10.47 -7.52
C LEU A 39 2.59 11.90 -7.04
N LYS A 40 3.76 12.54 -7.19
CA LYS A 40 3.93 13.95 -6.83
C LYS A 40 2.97 14.85 -7.60
N TRP A 41 2.80 14.60 -8.90
CA TRP A 41 1.88 15.39 -9.71
C TRP A 41 0.42 15.11 -9.37
N PHE A 42 0.04 13.84 -9.20
CA PHE A 42 -1.29 13.41 -8.77
C PHE A 42 -1.67 14.06 -7.43
N ILE A 43 -0.84 13.91 -6.42
CA ILE A 43 -1.05 14.48 -5.09
C ILE A 43 -1.13 16.00 -5.15
N LYS A 44 -0.32 16.65 -6.01
CA LYS A 44 -0.41 18.09 -6.21
C LYS A 44 -1.75 18.53 -6.82
N VAL A 45 -2.25 17.85 -7.86
CA VAL A 45 -3.50 18.29 -8.52
C VAL A 45 -4.72 18.16 -7.62
N TRP A 46 -4.73 17.17 -6.71
CA TRP A 46 -5.79 17.01 -5.72
C TRP A 46 -5.77 18.07 -4.60
N ASN A 47 -4.73 18.90 -4.52
CA ASN A 47 -4.65 20.05 -3.60
C ASN A 47 -5.06 21.39 -4.26
N ILE A 48 -5.25 21.40 -5.58
CA ILE A 48 -5.43 22.65 -6.32
C ILE A 48 -6.92 22.91 -6.54
N SER A 49 -7.35 24.09 -6.10
CA SER A 49 -8.64 24.67 -6.49
C SER A 49 -8.46 25.57 -7.71
N ARG A 50 -9.43 25.57 -8.63
CA ARG A 50 -9.39 26.39 -9.85
C ARG A 50 -10.62 27.28 -10.00
N VAL A 51 -10.38 28.53 -10.41
CA VAL A 51 -11.39 29.50 -10.79
C VAL A 51 -11.10 30.04 -12.17
N ASP A 52 -12.11 30.00 -13.03
CA ASP A 52 -12.08 30.61 -14.35
C ASP A 52 -13.02 31.82 -14.38
N ILE A 53 -12.49 33.02 -14.64
CA ILE A 53 -13.27 34.26 -14.67
C ILE A 53 -13.18 34.87 -16.08
N LYS A 54 -14.32 35.26 -16.65
CA LYS A 54 -14.39 35.96 -17.94
C LYS A 54 -15.48 37.02 -17.92
N ASN A 55 -15.16 38.22 -18.40
CA ASN A 55 -16.16 39.27 -18.68
C ASN A 55 -16.58 39.15 -20.15
N ILE A 56 -17.82 38.72 -20.41
CA ILE A 56 -18.36 38.40 -21.73
C ILE A 56 -19.08 39.63 -22.28
N GLY A 57 -18.65 40.12 -23.44
CA GLY A 57 -19.27 41.22 -24.17
C GLY A 57 -18.72 41.32 -25.59
N ASN A 58 -17.51 41.83 -25.73
CA ASN A 58 -16.75 41.86 -27.00
C ASN A 58 -15.26 41.57 -26.75
N GLU A 59 -14.45 41.49 -27.79
CA GLU A 59 -13.02 41.16 -27.74
C GLU A 59 -12.16 42.06 -26.82
N SER A 60 -12.63 43.28 -26.55
CA SER A 60 -11.96 44.22 -25.63
C SER A 60 -12.38 44.04 -24.17
N ASN A 61 -13.44 43.27 -23.89
CA ASN A 61 -13.82 42.92 -22.53
C ASN A 61 -12.75 42.02 -21.90
N SER A 62 -12.43 42.32 -20.64
CA SER A 62 -11.46 41.58 -19.85
C SER A 62 -11.69 41.83 -18.38
N ILE A 63 -10.92 41.16 -17.54
CA ILE A 63 -10.80 41.50 -16.12
C ILE A 63 -9.37 41.95 -15.82
N ARG A 64 -9.24 42.81 -14.81
CA ARG A 64 -7.96 43.18 -14.22
C ARG A 64 -7.92 42.70 -12.78
N ILE A 65 -7.01 41.78 -12.46
CA ILE A 65 -6.82 41.30 -11.09
C ILE A 65 -5.97 42.30 -10.30
N TYR A 66 -6.33 42.52 -9.03
CA TYR A 66 -5.53 43.30 -8.10
C TYR A 66 -4.68 42.38 -7.23
N GLU A 67 -3.48 42.02 -7.68
CA GLU A 67 -2.58 41.08 -6.97
C GLU A 67 -2.32 41.47 -5.51
N LYS A 68 -2.25 42.77 -5.21
CA LYS A 68 -2.06 43.29 -3.84
C LYS A 68 -3.25 43.05 -2.91
N GLU A 69 -4.41 42.73 -3.45
CA GLU A 69 -5.65 42.46 -2.70
C GLU A 69 -5.93 40.96 -2.58
N ILE A 70 -5.08 40.10 -3.17
CA ILE A 70 -5.24 38.66 -3.08
C ILE A 70 -4.74 38.17 -1.73
N ARG A 71 -5.60 37.46 -1.01
CA ARG A 71 -5.21 36.73 0.20
C ARG A 71 -5.34 35.24 -0.07
N TYR A 72 -4.21 34.55 0.01
CA TYR A 72 -4.04 33.11 -0.14
C TYR A 72 -2.93 32.65 0.82
N GLU A 73 -2.86 31.35 1.11
CA GLU A 73 -1.98 30.84 2.16
C GLU A 73 -0.69 30.19 1.64
N LYS A 74 -0.70 29.55 0.46
CA LYS A 74 0.46 28.80 -0.06
C LYS A 74 0.91 29.24 -1.44
N SER A 75 0.22 28.79 -2.49
CA SER A 75 0.62 29.02 -3.89
C SER A 75 -0.54 29.58 -4.70
N LEU A 76 -0.20 30.41 -5.69
CA LEU A 76 -1.15 31.06 -6.59
C LEU A 76 -0.56 31.13 -7.99
N ASN A 77 -1.31 30.66 -8.97
CA ASN A 77 -0.98 30.73 -10.38
C ASN A 77 -2.10 31.44 -11.14
N ILE A 78 -1.79 32.58 -11.74
CA ILE A 78 -2.72 33.37 -12.54
C ILE A 78 -2.24 33.35 -13.99
N SER A 79 -3.13 32.99 -14.91
CA SER A 79 -2.81 32.93 -16.34
C SER A 79 -3.99 33.37 -17.20
N ASN A 80 -3.69 33.87 -18.39
CA ASN A 80 -4.67 34.22 -19.42
C ASN A 80 -4.50 33.29 -20.62
N PRO A 81 -5.01 32.05 -20.54
CA PRO A 81 -4.78 31.08 -21.60
C PRO A 81 -5.45 31.51 -22.91
N GLU A 82 -4.79 31.26 -24.04
CA GLU A 82 -5.29 31.60 -25.37
C GLU A 82 -6.65 30.95 -25.66
N TRP A 83 -6.84 29.69 -25.25
CA TRP A 83 -8.11 28.97 -25.41
C TRP A 83 -9.28 29.62 -24.66
N TYR A 84 -9.01 30.49 -23.67
CA TYR A 84 -10.03 31.19 -22.91
C TYR A 84 -10.21 32.65 -23.35
N THR A 85 -9.63 33.03 -24.49
CA THR A 85 -9.74 34.34 -25.10
C THR A 85 -10.35 34.22 -26.50
N ASP A 86 -11.45 34.93 -26.75
CA ASP A 86 -12.17 34.91 -28.03
C ASP A 86 -12.81 36.28 -28.33
N ASN A 87 -13.66 36.34 -29.35
CA ASN A 87 -14.37 37.56 -29.76
C ASN A 87 -15.40 38.08 -28.74
N THR A 88 -15.65 37.35 -27.66
CA THR A 88 -16.53 37.75 -26.57
C THR A 88 -15.77 38.31 -25.36
N GLY A 89 -14.44 38.14 -25.30
CA GLY A 89 -13.60 38.72 -24.26
C GLY A 89 -12.40 37.84 -23.86
N LYS A 90 -11.62 38.34 -22.92
CA LYS A 90 -10.41 37.68 -22.39
C LYS A 90 -10.70 37.04 -21.03
N GLY A 91 -10.53 35.73 -20.96
CA GLY A 91 -10.65 34.97 -19.72
C GLY A 91 -9.36 34.94 -18.90
N THR A 92 -9.50 34.63 -17.62
CA THR A 92 -8.40 34.44 -16.68
C THR A 92 -8.63 33.18 -15.87
N LYS A 93 -7.61 32.33 -15.82
CA LYS A 93 -7.55 31.11 -15.00
C LYS A 93 -6.72 31.40 -13.76
N ILE A 94 -7.25 31.05 -12.59
CA ILE A 94 -6.60 31.17 -11.30
C ILE A 94 -6.59 29.79 -10.66
N GLU A 95 -5.40 29.30 -10.33
CA GLU A 95 -5.19 28.06 -9.59
C GLU A 95 -4.52 28.40 -8.26
N PHE A 96 -5.01 27.85 -7.16
CA PHE A 96 -4.48 28.12 -5.84
C PHE A 96 -4.49 26.87 -4.96
N GLU A 97 -3.48 26.77 -4.11
CA GLU A 97 -3.42 25.78 -3.04
C GLU A 97 -4.02 26.36 -1.76
N ASN A 98 -4.52 25.45 -0.92
CA ASN A 98 -5.28 25.71 0.30
C ASN A 98 -6.69 26.26 0.06
N ASN A 99 -7.56 25.78 0.93
CA ASN A 99 -9.01 25.82 0.92
C ASN A 99 -9.68 27.19 1.05
N LYS A 100 -8.93 28.30 0.98
CA LYS A 100 -9.45 29.66 1.11
C LYS A 100 -8.75 30.62 0.18
N MET A 101 -9.53 31.35 -0.61
CA MET A 101 -9.03 32.44 -1.46
C MET A 101 -9.95 33.65 -1.34
N ASN A 102 -9.35 34.84 -1.25
CA ASN A 102 -10.03 36.10 -1.43
C ASN A 102 -9.34 36.89 -2.56
N ILE A 103 -10.08 37.26 -3.60
CA ILE A 103 -9.56 37.96 -4.77
C ILE A 103 -10.45 39.14 -5.18
N GLY A 104 -9.82 40.31 -5.33
CA GLY A 104 -10.39 41.48 -5.97
C GLY A 104 -10.04 41.55 -7.45
N PHE A 105 -11.04 41.81 -8.30
CA PHE A 105 -10.82 42.11 -9.72
C PHE A 105 -11.75 43.22 -10.22
N GLN A 106 -11.36 43.86 -11.32
CA GLN A 106 -12.12 44.92 -11.99
C GLN A 106 -12.54 44.49 -13.39
N CYS A 107 -13.80 44.72 -13.73
CA CYS A 107 -14.33 44.50 -15.07
C CYS A 107 -13.91 45.62 -16.02
N ILE A 108 -13.37 45.27 -17.19
CA ILE A 108 -13.09 46.20 -18.27
C ILE A 108 -14.21 46.07 -19.30
N ASN A 109 -14.88 47.20 -19.56
CA ASN A 109 -16.12 47.32 -20.34
C ASN A 109 -17.36 46.67 -19.70
N ASN A 110 -18.54 47.08 -20.15
CA ASN A 110 -19.80 46.47 -19.75
C ASN A 110 -19.92 45.05 -20.33
N GLY A 111 -20.43 44.11 -19.55
CA GLY A 111 -20.62 42.73 -20.00
C GLY A 111 -21.21 41.83 -18.93
N ASP A 112 -21.25 40.53 -19.19
CA ASP A 112 -21.65 39.50 -18.25
C ASP A 112 -20.42 38.78 -17.70
N VAL A 113 -20.19 38.90 -16.39
CA VAL A 113 -19.11 38.19 -15.70
C VAL A 113 -19.57 36.78 -15.42
N ASN A 114 -18.81 35.84 -15.99
CA ASN A 114 -18.91 34.41 -15.76
C ASN A 114 -17.75 33.97 -14.85
N ILE A 115 -18.07 33.34 -13.72
CA ILE A 115 -17.13 32.78 -12.75
C ILE A 115 -17.43 31.29 -12.65
N ASN A 116 -16.45 30.44 -12.95
CA ASN A 116 -16.58 28.99 -12.79
C ASN A 116 -15.58 28.50 -11.75
N LEU A 117 -16.07 27.93 -10.67
CA LEU A 117 -15.27 27.14 -9.73
C LEU A 117 -15.28 25.71 -10.21
N ARG A 118 -14.11 25.09 -10.35
CA ARG A 118 -13.99 23.72 -10.90
C ARG A 118 -12.72 23.03 -10.41
N GLY A 119 -12.69 21.71 -10.58
CA GLY A 119 -11.46 20.92 -10.44
C GLY A 119 -10.45 21.20 -11.55
N VAL A 120 -9.19 20.87 -11.31
CA VAL A 120 -8.13 20.93 -12.33
C VAL A 120 -8.45 19.98 -13.49
N ASP A 121 -8.07 20.34 -14.72
CA ASP A 121 -8.14 19.43 -15.86
C ASP A 121 -6.98 18.43 -15.76
N TYR A 122 -7.25 17.29 -15.14
CA TYR A 122 -6.30 16.18 -15.00
C TYR A 122 -6.64 15.10 -16.02
N ARG A 123 -5.64 14.63 -16.76
CA ARG A 123 -5.83 13.63 -17.82
C ARG A 123 -4.85 12.49 -17.68
N ASN A 124 -5.30 11.28 -18.01
CA ASN A 124 -4.45 10.10 -18.05
C ASN A 124 -3.63 10.04 -19.35
N SER A 125 -2.84 8.97 -19.52
CA SER A 125 -2.03 8.71 -20.71
C SER A 125 -2.85 8.56 -22.00
N ASN A 126 -4.11 8.16 -21.90
CA ASN A 126 -5.05 8.09 -23.03
C ASN A 126 -5.71 9.45 -23.35
N ASN A 127 -5.28 10.53 -22.69
CA ASN A 127 -5.86 11.87 -22.78
C ASN A 127 -7.33 11.93 -22.30
N GLU A 128 -7.78 10.93 -21.55
CA GLU A 128 -9.09 10.91 -20.91
C GLU A 128 -9.04 11.76 -19.65
N ARG A 129 -10.07 12.59 -19.48
CA ARG A 129 -10.19 13.44 -18.30
C ARG A 129 -10.64 12.62 -17.11
N LEU A 130 -9.89 12.75 -16.03
CA LEU A 130 -10.20 12.12 -14.75
C LEU A 130 -10.81 13.17 -13.81
N PRO A 131 -11.88 12.81 -13.08
CA PRO A 131 -12.54 13.75 -12.19
C PRO A 131 -11.65 14.03 -10.97
N ILE A 132 -11.26 15.29 -10.80
CA ILE A 132 -10.66 15.80 -9.56
C ILE A 132 -11.75 16.52 -8.79
N TYR A 133 -12.20 15.91 -7.71
CA TYR A 133 -13.30 16.44 -6.90
C TYR A 133 -12.81 17.43 -5.85
N LEU A 134 -13.58 18.50 -5.67
CA LEU A 134 -13.40 19.52 -4.63
C LEU A 134 -14.75 19.74 -3.96
N ASN A 135 -14.76 19.98 -2.65
CA ASN A 135 -16.00 20.30 -1.94
C ASN A 135 -16.04 21.79 -1.63
N ILE A 136 -16.82 22.58 -2.38
CA ILE A 136 -16.98 24.01 -2.08
C ILE A 136 -17.89 24.17 -0.87
N LYS A 137 -17.41 24.88 0.14
CA LYS A 137 -18.15 25.17 1.38
C LYS A 137 -18.86 26.51 1.32
N LYS A 138 -18.21 27.49 0.69
CA LYS A 138 -18.66 28.88 0.76
C LYS A 138 -18.20 29.67 -0.46
N VAL A 139 -19.09 30.49 -0.99
CA VAL A 139 -18.79 31.45 -2.06
C VAL A 139 -19.49 32.77 -1.75
N ILE A 140 -18.72 33.84 -1.62
CA ILE A 140 -19.22 35.21 -1.43
C ILE A 140 -18.72 36.09 -2.58
N LEU A 141 -19.62 36.90 -3.13
CA LEU A 141 -19.31 37.90 -4.15
C LEU A 141 -19.86 39.27 -3.71
N ASN A 142 -18.99 40.26 -3.49
CA ASN A 142 -19.37 41.59 -2.99
C ASN A 142 -20.29 41.53 -1.75
N ASN A 143 -19.92 40.74 -0.75
CA ASN A 143 -20.70 40.50 0.48
C ASN A 143 -22.03 39.75 0.30
N LYS A 144 -22.39 39.35 -0.92
CA LYS A 144 -23.54 38.46 -1.17
C LYS A 144 -23.09 37.01 -1.15
N VAL A 145 -23.74 36.19 -0.33
CA VAL A 145 -23.52 34.74 -0.27
C VAL A 145 -24.21 34.07 -1.45
N PHE A 146 -23.44 33.31 -2.24
CA PHE A 146 -23.93 32.47 -3.35
C PHE A 146 -23.99 30.99 -2.97
N LEU A 147 -23.07 30.55 -2.11
CA LEU A 147 -23.04 29.20 -1.54
C LEU A 147 -22.59 29.28 -0.08
N ASN A 148 -23.21 28.48 0.79
CA ASN A 148 -22.84 28.34 2.21
C ASN A 148 -23.25 26.95 2.73
N HIS A 149 -23.07 25.95 1.89
CA HIS A 149 -23.28 24.53 2.15
C HIS A 149 -22.34 23.73 1.24
N ASP A 150 -22.18 22.46 1.54
CA ASP A 150 -21.26 21.57 0.82
C ASP A 150 -21.75 21.31 -0.60
N GLN A 151 -20.92 21.62 -1.58
CA GLN A 151 -21.16 21.28 -2.97
C GLN A 151 -19.92 20.65 -3.58
N LEU A 152 -20.03 19.36 -3.87
CA LEU A 152 -19.03 18.64 -4.65
C LEU A 152 -19.04 19.15 -6.09
N ILE A 153 -17.86 19.47 -6.60
CA ILE A 153 -17.64 19.91 -7.98
C ILE A 153 -16.45 19.16 -8.58
N CYS A 154 -16.38 19.09 -9.90
CA CYS A 154 -15.20 18.65 -10.63
C CYS A 154 -14.99 19.56 -11.85
N HIS A 155 -14.10 19.19 -12.77
CA HIS A 155 -13.86 19.97 -13.98
C HIS A 155 -15.11 20.09 -14.87
N ASP A 156 -15.82 18.97 -15.04
CA ASP A 156 -16.97 18.82 -15.93
C ASP A 156 -18.29 19.25 -15.28
N GLU A 157 -18.33 19.30 -13.95
CA GLU A 157 -19.47 19.76 -13.15
C GLU A 157 -19.08 20.97 -12.28
N PRO A 158 -18.85 22.15 -12.90
CA PRO A 158 -18.42 23.35 -12.18
C PRO A 158 -19.56 24.03 -11.41
N PHE A 159 -19.22 24.77 -10.36
CA PHE A 159 -20.12 25.77 -9.78
C PHE A 159 -20.00 27.09 -10.55
N VAL A 160 -21.12 27.58 -11.10
CA VAL A 160 -21.12 28.71 -12.03
C VAL A 160 -21.90 29.89 -11.47
N ILE A 161 -21.28 31.08 -11.48
CA ILE A 161 -21.94 32.36 -11.22
C ILE A 161 -21.93 33.18 -12.50
N ASN A 162 -23.12 33.67 -12.89
CA ASN A 162 -23.28 34.63 -13.96
C ASN A 162 -23.93 35.91 -13.42
N ARG A 163 -23.35 37.07 -13.73
CA ARG A 163 -23.94 38.37 -13.40
C ARG A 163 -23.57 39.43 -14.42
N ARG A 164 -24.45 40.41 -14.59
CA ARG A 164 -24.10 41.64 -15.29
C ARG A 164 -23.02 42.40 -14.54
N SER A 165 -22.17 43.09 -15.30
CA SER A 165 -21.15 43.99 -14.80
C SER A 165 -21.09 45.29 -15.58
N HIS A 166 -20.61 46.33 -14.89
CA HIS A 166 -20.36 47.64 -15.48
C HIS A 166 -18.87 47.87 -15.69
N ASN A 167 -18.53 48.72 -16.66
CA ASN A 167 -17.16 49.13 -16.89
C ASN A 167 -16.55 49.71 -15.60
N LEU A 168 -15.36 49.23 -15.25
CA LEU A 168 -14.61 49.57 -14.06
C LEU A 168 -15.24 49.12 -12.72
N GLU A 169 -16.31 48.33 -12.76
CA GLU A 169 -16.88 47.73 -11.56
C GLU A 169 -15.86 46.82 -10.86
N ARG A 170 -15.76 46.97 -9.53
CA ARG A 170 -14.93 46.11 -8.69
C ARG A 170 -15.74 44.97 -8.10
N ILE A 171 -15.16 43.79 -8.15
CA ILE A 171 -15.74 42.56 -7.64
C ILE A 171 -14.75 41.91 -6.68
N ASN A 172 -15.20 41.60 -5.48
CA ASN A 172 -14.48 40.82 -4.48
C ASN A 172 -15.11 39.42 -4.38
N LEU A 173 -14.31 38.39 -4.59
CA LEU A 173 -14.71 36.99 -4.56
C LEU A 173 -13.97 36.29 -3.41
N GLU A 174 -14.73 35.73 -2.47
CA GLU A 174 -14.24 34.87 -1.40
C GLU A 174 -14.74 33.45 -1.66
N ILE A 175 -13.82 32.49 -1.62
CA ILE A 175 -14.10 31.06 -1.80
C ILE A 175 -13.52 30.32 -0.61
N GLN A 176 -14.29 29.36 -0.10
CA GLN A 176 -13.82 28.32 0.79
C GLN A 176 -14.15 26.96 0.18
N SER A 177 -13.16 26.08 0.10
CA SER A 177 -13.25 24.71 -0.39
C SER A 177 -12.72 23.72 0.65
N GLU A 178 -12.83 22.42 0.38
CA GLU A 178 -12.09 21.33 1.00
C GLU A 178 -11.59 20.43 -0.12
N THR A 179 -10.41 19.87 0.10
CA THR A 179 -9.69 18.96 -0.80
C THR A 179 -9.33 17.67 -0.07
N ILE A 180 -8.65 16.75 -0.74
CA ILE A 180 -8.15 15.52 -0.11
C ILE A 180 -7.20 15.81 1.08
N TYR A 181 -6.52 16.96 1.07
CA TYR A 181 -5.54 17.34 2.09
C TYR A 181 -6.14 17.76 3.43
N ASP A 182 -7.41 18.17 3.44
CA ASP A 182 -8.10 18.44 4.71
C ASP A 182 -8.34 17.15 5.49
N TYR A 183 -8.41 16.02 4.77
CA TYR A 183 -8.57 14.70 5.36
C TYR A 183 -7.22 14.06 5.68
N PHE A 184 -6.21 14.26 4.82
CA PHE A 184 -4.89 13.63 4.96
C PHE A 184 -3.76 14.67 4.77
N PRO A 185 -3.54 15.58 5.73
CA PRO A 185 -2.53 16.64 5.62
C PRO A 185 -1.09 16.12 5.46
N GLU A 186 -0.82 14.90 5.89
CA GLU A 186 0.45 14.19 5.77
C GLU A 186 0.82 13.77 4.35
N LEU A 187 -0.13 13.82 3.39
CA LEU A 187 0.12 13.48 1.99
C LEU A 187 1.27 14.30 1.38
N ASN A 188 1.37 15.59 1.71
CA ASN A 188 2.46 16.41 1.17
C ASN A 188 3.84 15.95 1.68
N MET A 189 3.95 15.69 2.99
CA MET A 189 5.23 15.35 3.61
C MET A 189 5.70 13.92 3.26
N SER A 190 4.75 13.00 3.11
CA SER A 190 5.03 11.58 2.91
C SER A 190 5.63 11.31 1.53
N PHE A 191 5.16 12.03 0.50
CA PHE A 191 5.55 11.78 -0.89
C PHE A 191 6.64 12.73 -1.42
N GLU A 192 6.92 13.85 -0.74
CA GLU A 192 8.08 14.70 -1.06
C GLU A 192 9.40 14.02 -0.73
N ASN A 193 9.43 13.23 0.35
CA ASN A 193 10.62 12.60 0.93
C ASN A 193 10.84 11.13 0.53
N MET A 194 10.28 10.67 -0.61
CA MET A 194 10.44 9.28 -1.06
C MET A 194 11.91 8.93 -1.35
N THR A 195 12.47 8.00 -0.58
CA THR A 195 13.85 7.51 -0.70
C THR A 195 13.97 6.09 -1.27
N SER A 196 12.92 5.27 -1.17
CA SER A 196 12.91 3.88 -1.70
C SER A 196 11.51 3.38 -2.01
N LEU A 197 11.42 2.25 -2.74
CA LEU A 197 10.16 1.58 -3.06
C LEU A 197 9.45 1.04 -1.80
N ASN A 198 10.17 0.36 -0.91
CA ASN A 198 9.59 -0.18 0.32
C ASN A 198 8.97 0.92 1.21
N TYR A 199 9.62 2.09 1.29
CA TYR A 199 9.07 3.25 2.00
C TYR A 199 7.78 3.74 1.34
N LEU A 200 7.74 3.76 0.00
CA LEU A 200 6.59 4.17 -0.77
C LEU A 200 5.40 3.22 -0.59
N GLU A 201 5.62 1.92 -0.69
CA GLU A 201 4.60 0.89 -0.46
C GLU A 201 4.04 0.99 0.95
N SER A 202 4.91 1.13 1.96
CA SER A 202 4.48 1.32 3.34
C SER A 202 3.61 2.58 3.51
N LYS A 203 3.97 3.70 2.88
CA LYS A 203 3.17 4.94 2.95
C LYS A 203 1.86 4.84 2.18
N TYR A 204 1.85 4.09 1.08
CA TYR A 204 0.64 3.80 0.34
C TYR A 204 -0.32 2.91 1.13
N ASP A 205 0.18 1.85 1.77
CA ASP A 205 -0.63 1.00 2.66
C ASP A 205 -1.18 1.80 3.85
N GLU A 206 -0.37 2.66 4.47
CA GLU A 206 -0.81 3.57 5.55
C GLU A 206 -1.94 4.50 5.07
N LEU A 207 -1.81 5.06 3.86
CA LEU A 207 -2.83 5.92 3.27
C LEU A 207 -4.13 5.17 2.99
N LEU A 208 -4.05 3.97 2.38
CA LEU A 208 -5.23 3.15 2.13
C LEU A 208 -5.93 2.72 3.43
N GLN A 209 -5.15 2.42 4.47
CA GLN A 209 -5.70 2.13 5.79
C GLN A 209 -6.47 3.35 6.33
N LYS A 210 -5.87 4.54 6.30
CA LYS A 210 -6.52 5.78 6.76
C LYS A 210 -7.76 6.13 5.96
N ILE A 211 -7.73 5.95 4.63
CA ILE A 211 -8.93 6.13 3.79
C ILE A 211 -10.04 5.19 4.25
N ASN A 212 -9.73 3.92 4.50
CA ASN A 212 -10.72 2.95 4.97
C ASN A 212 -11.25 3.27 6.37
N GLU A 213 -10.40 3.66 7.30
CA GLU A 213 -10.80 4.14 8.64
C GLU A 213 -11.76 5.32 8.52
N TYR A 214 -11.43 6.32 7.68
CA TYR A 214 -12.26 7.50 7.45
C TYR A 214 -13.61 7.15 6.80
N LYS A 215 -13.63 6.19 5.87
CA LYS A 215 -14.88 5.68 5.28
C LYS A 215 -15.76 4.98 6.30
N ILE A 216 -15.16 4.22 7.22
CA ILE A 216 -15.86 3.56 8.32
C ILE A 216 -16.46 4.61 9.25
N GLU A 217 -15.72 5.65 9.62
CA GLU A 217 -16.22 6.77 10.43
C GLU A 217 -17.44 7.44 9.78
N ILE A 218 -17.34 7.81 8.49
CA ILE A 218 -18.46 8.38 7.72
C ILE A 218 -19.67 7.42 7.67
N GLY A 219 -19.40 6.11 7.57
CA GLY A 219 -20.42 5.05 7.54
C GLY A 219 -21.09 4.80 8.91
N GLN A 220 -20.34 4.84 10.00
CA GLN A 220 -20.82 4.66 11.37
C GLN A 220 -21.70 5.84 11.80
N GLU A 221 -21.35 7.07 11.44
CA GLU A 221 -22.24 8.22 11.65
C GLU A 221 -23.56 8.15 10.85
N LYS A 222 -23.68 7.21 9.88
CA LYS A 222 -24.91 6.94 9.13
C LYS A 222 -25.82 5.94 9.86
N ALA A 223 -25.22 5.02 10.63
CA ALA A 223 -25.92 3.98 11.39
C ALA A 223 -26.57 4.50 12.68
N ASP A 224 -26.20 5.70 13.14
CA ASP A 224 -26.89 6.39 14.25
C ASP A 224 -28.18 7.11 13.81
N GLU A 225 -28.51 7.12 12.51
CA GLU A 225 -29.75 7.71 11.96
C GLU A 225 -30.75 6.68 11.37
N THR A 226 -30.42 5.38 11.29
CA THR A 226 -31.33 4.33 10.79
C THR A 226 -31.38 3.03 11.61
N SER A 227 -32.51 2.34 11.51
CA SER A 227 -33.10 1.36 12.45
C SER A 227 -32.32 0.08 12.77
N SER A 228 -32.71 -0.55 13.89
CA SER A 228 -32.19 -1.73 14.59
C SER A 228 -31.92 -3.01 13.80
N ASP A 229 -32.36 -3.12 12.54
CA ASP A 229 -32.21 -4.35 11.76
C ASP A 229 -30.88 -4.38 10.97
N GLU A 230 -30.35 -3.22 10.54
CA GLU A 230 -28.99 -3.12 9.94
C GLU A 230 -27.88 -3.36 10.98
N LYS A 231 -28.15 -3.11 12.27
CA LYS A 231 -27.21 -3.40 13.37
C LYS A 231 -26.90 -4.89 13.48
N ARG A 232 -27.83 -5.76 13.06
CA ARG A 232 -27.66 -7.22 13.13
C ARG A 232 -26.91 -7.76 11.92
N GLU A 233 -27.11 -7.21 10.72
CA GLU A 233 -26.34 -7.58 9.52
C GLU A 233 -24.92 -7.00 9.51
N ASN A 234 -24.70 -5.78 10.03
CA ASN A 234 -23.35 -5.21 10.12
C ASN A 234 -22.50 -5.78 11.27
N SER A 235 -23.11 -6.22 12.38
CA SER A 235 -22.34 -6.91 13.44
C SER A 235 -21.92 -8.32 13.04
N LEU A 236 -22.64 -8.96 12.11
CA LEU A 236 -22.27 -10.25 11.51
C LEU A 236 -21.16 -10.12 10.44
N ARG A 237 -20.87 -8.90 9.97
CA ARG A 237 -19.85 -8.60 8.95
C ARG A 237 -18.47 -8.20 9.49
N LEU A 238 -18.21 -8.22 10.80
CA LEU A 238 -17.01 -7.59 11.37
C LEU A 238 -16.29 -8.36 12.49
N SER A 239 -16.10 -9.68 12.35
CA SER A 239 -14.88 -10.31 12.90
C SER A 239 -14.07 -10.83 11.72
N LYS A 240 -13.10 -10.03 11.26
CA LYS A 240 -12.10 -10.50 10.31
C LYS A 240 -11.31 -11.64 10.97
N THR A 241 -10.95 -12.64 10.19
CA THR A 241 -10.11 -13.74 10.66
C THR A 241 -8.69 -13.24 10.87
N ASN A 242 -8.18 -13.34 12.10
CA ASN A 242 -6.80 -12.98 12.43
C ASN A 242 -5.87 -14.12 12.01
N VAL A 243 -4.88 -13.79 11.18
CA VAL A 243 -3.92 -14.77 10.65
C VAL A 243 -2.49 -14.35 10.97
N ALA A 244 -1.67 -15.34 11.30
CA ALA A 244 -0.21 -15.20 11.37
C ALA A 244 0.45 -16.19 10.40
N MET A 245 1.65 -15.86 9.94
CA MET A 245 2.44 -16.77 9.10
C MET A 245 3.81 -17.05 9.69
N PHE A 246 4.23 -18.31 9.61
CA PHE A 246 5.58 -18.78 9.89
C PHE A 246 6.15 -19.49 8.66
N GLY A 247 7.16 -18.91 8.02
CA GLY A 247 7.78 -19.54 6.86
C GLY A 247 8.43 -18.54 5.91
N SER A 248 7.96 -18.49 4.67
CA SER A 248 8.59 -17.76 3.56
C SER A 248 7.64 -16.78 2.86
N CYS A 249 8.13 -16.06 1.85
CA CYS A 249 7.31 -15.14 1.03
C CYS A 249 6.07 -15.83 0.44
N VAL A 250 6.12 -17.12 0.15
CA VAL A 250 4.99 -17.90 -0.40
C VAL A 250 3.72 -17.80 0.46
N SER A 251 3.85 -17.78 1.79
CA SER A 251 2.69 -17.64 2.68
C SER A 251 2.24 -16.19 2.86
N ILE A 252 3.10 -15.23 2.56
CA ILE A 252 2.85 -13.80 2.82
C ILE A 252 2.30 -13.09 1.60
N ASP A 253 2.75 -13.47 0.40
CA ASP A 253 2.34 -12.83 -0.84
C ASP A 253 0.82 -12.87 -1.05
N PRO A 254 0.08 -13.96 -0.73
CA PRO A 254 -1.38 -13.93 -0.74
C PRO A 254 -2.03 -12.89 0.18
N PHE A 255 -1.29 -12.31 1.12
CA PHE A 255 -1.73 -11.24 2.03
C PHE A 255 -1.04 -9.91 1.72
N ARG A 256 -0.75 -9.64 0.44
CA ARG A 256 -0.34 -8.32 -0.07
C ARG A 256 -1.44 -7.71 -0.92
N SER A 257 -1.72 -6.42 -0.67
CA SER A 257 -2.78 -5.67 -1.36
C SER A 257 -2.56 -5.56 -2.88
N CYS A 258 -1.31 -5.72 -3.33
CA CYS A 258 -0.98 -5.73 -4.76
C CYS A 258 -1.46 -6.99 -5.50
N TYR A 259 -1.73 -8.10 -4.79
CA TYR A 259 -2.19 -9.35 -5.39
C TYR A 259 -3.68 -9.60 -5.22
N ASN A 260 -4.27 -9.21 -4.07
CA ASN A 260 -5.71 -9.37 -3.82
C ASN A 260 -6.22 -8.47 -2.67
N ASP A 261 -7.54 -8.43 -2.50
CA ASP A 261 -8.23 -7.73 -1.40
C ASP A 261 -8.43 -8.64 -0.16
N TYR A 262 -7.36 -9.27 0.34
CA TYR A 262 -7.45 -10.11 1.55
C TYR A 262 -7.99 -9.34 2.75
N LYS A 263 -7.77 -8.02 2.81
CA LYS A 263 -8.18 -7.15 3.91
C LYS A 263 -9.70 -7.11 4.08
N ARG A 264 -10.48 -7.53 3.09
CA ARG A 264 -11.92 -7.74 3.21
C ARG A 264 -12.27 -8.78 4.28
N ASP A 265 -11.56 -9.91 4.27
CA ASP A 265 -11.93 -11.11 5.01
C ASP A 265 -10.95 -11.43 6.15
N PHE A 266 -9.68 -11.02 6.01
CA PHE A 266 -8.58 -11.38 6.90
C PHE A 266 -7.89 -10.16 7.51
N ASN A 267 -7.26 -10.39 8.66
CA ASN A 267 -6.36 -9.47 9.32
C ASN A 267 -5.00 -10.13 9.52
N LYS A 268 -4.00 -9.70 8.74
CA LYS A 268 -2.62 -10.20 8.84
C LYS A 268 -1.96 -9.57 10.06
N LYS A 269 -1.89 -10.31 11.16
CA LYS A 269 -1.45 -9.82 12.48
C LYS A 269 0.05 -9.89 12.67
N TYR A 270 0.66 -10.98 12.24
CA TYR A 270 2.09 -11.21 12.46
C TYR A 270 2.72 -12.03 11.34
N GLU A 271 3.99 -11.76 11.07
CA GLU A 271 4.82 -12.53 10.17
C GLU A 271 6.19 -12.82 10.77
N HIS A 272 6.54 -14.11 10.75
CA HIS A 272 7.85 -14.62 11.12
C HIS A 272 8.43 -15.36 9.92
N GLN A 273 9.46 -14.78 9.30
CA GLN A 273 10.10 -15.36 8.14
C GLN A 273 11.52 -15.83 8.46
N ARG A 274 12.09 -16.62 7.54
CA ARG A 274 13.53 -16.93 7.52
C ARG A 274 14.03 -17.69 8.77
N SER A 275 13.17 -18.51 9.39
CA SER A 275 13.52 -19.39 10.51
C SER A 275 13.10 -20.83 10.25
N THR A 276 13.77 -21.77 10.90
CA THR A 276 13.39 -23.20 10.90
C THR A 276 12.67 -23.57 12.18
N ILE A 277 11.87 -24.64 12.15
CA ILE A 277 11.19 -25.17 13.35
C ILE A 277 12.23 -25.59 14.39
N ILE A 278 13.36 -26.18 13.94
CA ILE A 278 14.45 -26.59 14.83
C ILE A 278 14.95 -25.40 15.65
N SER A 279 15.32 -24.30 14.99
CA SER A 279 15.79 -23.11 15.69
C SER A 279 14.71 -22.61 16.65
N LEU A 280 13.45 -22.54 16.21
CA LEU A 280 12.36 -21.99 16.99
C LEU A 280 12.08 -22.74 18.30
N MET A 281 12.29 -24.06 18.32
CA MET A 281 12.09 -24.90 19.52
C MET A 281 13.33 -25.05 20.41
N ASN A 282 14.41 -24.34 20.08
CA ASN A 282 15.61 -24.28 20.91
C ASN A 282 15.64 -23.01 21.78
N PRO A 283 16.47 -22.98 22.84
CA PRO A 283 16.60 -21.80 23.70
C PRO A 283 16.95 -20.53 22.92
N LYS A 284 16.55 -19.37 23.47
CA LYS A 284 16.93 -18.06 22.93
C LYS A 284 18.45 -17.94 22.84
N ILE A 285 18.92 -17.25 21.80
CA ILE A 285 20.35 -16.97 21.62
C ILE A 285 20.66 -15.63 22.26
N GLU A 286 21.63 -15.60 23.16
CA GLU A 286 22.14 -14.33 23.67
C GLU A 286 23.01 -13.66 22.61
N TYR A 287 22.74 -12.38 22.34
CA TYR A 287 23.50 -11.58 21.39
C TYR A 287 23.58 -10.12 21.84
N SER A 288 24.59 -9.42 21.35
CA SER A 288 24.70 -7.97 21.44
C SER A 288 24.33 -7.32 20.09
N GLU A 289 23.98 -6.03 20.11
CA GLU A 289 23.73 -5.29 18.86
C GLU A 289 24.94 -5.32 17.91
N ASP A 290 26.16 -5.39 18.45
CA ASP A 290 27.41 -5.50 17.68
C ASP A 290 27.56 -6.86 16.98
N ASP A 291 26.85 -7.90 17.41
CA ASP A 291 26.88 -9.23 16.79
C ASP A 291 26.04 -9.26 15.50
N LEU A 292 25.00 -8.43 15.42
CA LEU A 292 24.10 -8.40 14.28
C LEU A 292 24.45 -7.32 13.24
N VAL A 293 25.63 -6.72 13.39
CA VAL A 293 26.21 -5.83 12.38
C VAL A 293 26.45 -6.65 11.10
N TYR A 294 25.73 -6.25 10.04
CA TYR A 294 25.82 -6.88 8.73
C TYR A 294 27.07 -6.36 7.99
N LEU A 295 27.91 -7.28 7.51
CA LEU A 295 29.27 -6.99 7.03
C LEU A 295 29.34 -6.57 5.56
N ILE A 296 28.23 -6.69 4.83
CA ILE A 296 28.13 -6.32 3.42
C ILE A 296 27.13 -5.17 3.33
N ASP A 297 27.45 -4.11 2.58
CA ASP A 297 26.47 -3.04 2.38
C ASP A 297 25.38 -3.54 1.43
N SER A 298 24.19 -3.78 1.98
CA SER A 298 23.00 -4.19 1.22
C SER A 298 21.82 -3.30 1.59
N HIS A 299 20.93 -3.08 0.61
CA HIS A 299 19.70 -2.33 0.82
C HIS A 299 18.77 -3.01 1.82
N ASP A 300 18.91 -4.34 1.99
CA ASP A 300 18.05 -5.18 2.82
C ASP A 300 18.58 -5.42 4.24
N LYS A 301 19.71 -4.82 4.63
CA LYS A 301 20.40 -5.11 5.90
C LYS A 301 19.50 -5.01 7.13
N ASN A 302 18.62 -4.01 7.18
CA ASN A 302 17.74 -3.80 8.33
C ASN A 302 16.63 -4.87 8.42
N ILE A 303 16.08 -5.30 7.28
CA ILE A 303 15.03 -6.33 7.22
C ILE A 303 15.62 -7.65 7.67
N VAL A 304 16.76 -8.01 7.10
CA VAL A 304 17.49 -9.24 7.40
C VAL A 304 17.92 -9.31 8.87
N THR A 305 18.47 -8.24 9.43
CA THR A 305 18.82 -8.19 10.85
C THR A 305 17.59 -8.37 11.74
N THR A 306 16.44 -7.82 11.35
CA THR A 306 15.17 -7.99 12.10
C THR A 306 14.73 -9.44 12.13
N ASP A 307 14.82 -10.17 11.01
CA ASP A 307 14.43 -11.58 10.98
C ASP A 307 15.37 -12.47 11.81
N ILE A 308 16.67 -12.17 11.82
CA ILE A 308 17.63 -12.88 12.70
C ILE A 308 17.28 -12.63 14.17
N LYS A 309 16.96 -11.38 14.54
CA LYS A 309 16.51 -11.06 15.92
C LYS A 309 15.25 -11.84 16.29
N LYS A 310 14.24 -11.84 15.42
CA LYS A 310 13.00 -12.61 15.63
C LYS A 310 13.29 -14.09 15.88
N ASP A 311 14.18 -14.70 15.08
CA ASP A 311 14.62 -16.09 15.28
C ASP A 311 15.34 -16.28 16.62
N PHE A 312 16.30 -15.42 16.95
CA PHE A 312 17.09 -15.53 18.18
C PHE A 312 16.22 -15.35 19.43
N ASP A 313 15.25 -14.44 19.37
CA ASP A 313 14.32 -14.13 20.46
C ASP A 313 13.10 -15.05 20.54
N LYS A 314 12.90 -15.91 19.53
CA LYS A 314 11.72 -16.79 19.38
C LYS A 314 10.42 -15.98 19.39
N GLU A 315 10.42 -14.85 18.68
CA GLU A 315 9.45 -13.76 18.90
C GLU A 315 8.00 -14.15 18.56
N ILE A 316 7.79 -15.02 17.56
CA ILE A 316 6.45 -15.43 17.11
C ILE A 316 5.50 -15.83 18.23
N PHE A 317 5.99 -16.56 19.24
CA PHE A 317 5.13 -17.06 20.32
C PHE A 317 4.50 -15.95 21.17
N ASN A 318 5.07 -14.73 21.15
CA ASN A 318 4.49 -13.59 21.87
C ASN A 318 3.29 -12.96 21.13
N HIS A 319 3.01 -13.42 19.90
CA HIS A 319 2.04 -12.80 18.99
C HIS A 319 0.92 -13.76 18.55
N LEU A 320 0.76 -14.90 19.23
CA LEU A 320 -0.24 -15.92 18.87
C LEU A 320 -1.54 -15.88 19.68
N ASP A 321 -1.62 -15.11 20.77
CA ASP A 321 -2.77 -15.09 21.69
C ASP A 321 -4.11 -14.70 21.04
N ASP A 322 -4.09 -13.84 20.00
CA ASP A 322 -5.29 -13.35 19.29
C ASP A 322 -5.41 -13.86 17.85
N ILE A 323 -4.71 -14.95 17.52
CA ILE A 323 -4.64 -15.52 16.17
C ILE A 323 -5.63 -16.69 16.03
N ASP A 324 -6.43 -16.65 14.96
CA ASP A 324 -7.34 -17.75 14.61
C ASP A 324 -6.60 -18.85 13.84
N TYR A 325 -5.74 -18.46 12.89
CA TYR A 325 -4.99 -19.38 12.04
C TYR A 325 -3.49 -19.02 11.94
N LEU A 326 -2.65 -20.02 12.17
CA LEU A 326 -1.21 -19.96 11.88
C LEU A 326 -0.93 -20.75 10.61
N ILE A 327 -0.50 -20.05 9.55
CA ILE A 327 -0.10 -20.67 8.29
C ILE A 327 1.40 -20.97 8.34
N ILE A 328 1.77 -22.23 8.14
CA ILE A 328 3.17 -22.67 8.15
C ILE A 328 3.60 -23.22 6.78
N ASN A 329 4.86 -22.98 6.41
CA ASN A 329 5.52 -23.67 5.30
C ASN A 329 6.98 -23.99 5.63
N LEU A 330 7.53 -25.01 4.97
CA LEU A 330 8.84 -25.60 5.31
C LEU A 330 9.98 -25.17 4.38
N VAL A 331 9.85 -24.04 3.68
CA VAL A 331 10.86 -23.58 2.70
C VAL A 331 12.25 -23.46 3.33
N HIS A 332 12.33 -22.89 4.53
CA HIS A 332 13.62 -22.65 5.18
C HIS A 332 14.18 -23.91 5.86
N ASP A 333 13.33 -24.77 6.41
CA ASP A 333 13.74 -26.09 6.91
C ASP A 333 14.39 -26.93 5.82
N VAL A 334 13.80 -26.95 4.61
CA VAL A 334 14.35 -27.72 3.49
C VAL A 334 15.57 -27.05 2.85
N ARG A 335 15.54 -25.73 2.64
CA ARG A 335 16.60 -25.05 1.87
C ARG A 335 17.88 -24.79 2.65
N TRP A 336 17.77 -24.49 3.94
CA TRP A 336 18.89 -23.91 4.70
C TRP A 336 19.42 -24.85 5.78
N GLY A 337 18.52 -25.52 6.48
CA GLY A 337 18.86 -26.28 7.67
C GLY A 337 19.27 -25.38 8.84
N VAL A 338 20.17 -25.88 9.69
CA VAL A 338 20.60 -25.21 10.93
C VAL A 338 22.12 -25.22 11.08
N LEU A 339 22.62 -24.32 11.93
CA LEU A 339 23.97 -24.40 12.48
C LEU A 339 23.84 -24.90 13.92
N ALA A 340 24.52 -25.99 14.25
CA ALA A 340 24.76 -26.34 15.64
C ALA A 340 25.72 -25.32 16.25
N TYR A 341 25.34 -24.77 17.39
CA TYR A 341 26.07 -23.74 18.12
C TYR A 341 25.99 -24.07 19.61
N GLU A 342 27.12 -24.39 20.25
CA GLU A 342 27.14 -24.88 21.63
C GLU A 342 26.16 -26.07 21.82
N ASP A 343 25.22 -25.97 22.76
CA ASP A 343 24.18 -26.97 23.03
C ASP A 343 22.82 -26.60 22.40
N THR A 344 22.81 -25.77 21.35
CA THR A 344 21.60 -25.27 20.67
C THR A 344 21.74 -25.25 19.15
N TYR A 345 20.67 -24.87 18.46
CA TYR A 345 20.59 -24.77 17.00
C TYR A 345 20.05 -23.39 16.59
N ILE A 346 20.67 -22.82 15.55
CA ILE A 346 20.23 -21.57 14.92
C ILE A 346 19.93 -21.80 13.44
N THR A 347 19.02 -21.03 12.86
CA THR A 347 18.72 -21.14 11.43
C THR A 347 19.95 -20.81 10.59
N ASN A 348 20.33 -21.70 9.67
CA ASN A 348 21.47 -21.48 8.76
C ASN A 348 21.07 -20.62 7.56
N SER A 349 20.50 -19.44 7.82
CA SER A 349 20.13 -18.53 6.73
C SER A 349 21.39 -18.04 6.01
N GLU A 350 21.32 -17.85 4.69
CA GLU A 350 22.45 -17.30 3.92
C GLU A 350 22.91 -15.91 4.42
N TYR A 351 22.04 -15.23 5.16
CA TYR A 351 22.29 -13.94 5.75
C TYR A 351 23.11 -13.99 7.03
N ILE A 352 22.92 -15.01 7.87
CA ILE A 352 23.65 -15.11 9.14
C ILE A 352 25.17 -15.18 8.88
N ALA A 353 25.58 -15.82 7.78
CA ALA A 353 26.96 -15.92 7.33
C ALA A 353 27.65 -14.56 7.13
N ASN A 354 26.87 -13.48 6.95
CA ASN A 354 27.34 -12.13 6.71
C ASN A 354 27.28 -11.23 7.97
N THR A 355 27.12 -11.80 9.16
CA THR A 355 27.07 -11.06 10.44
C THR A 355 28.38 -11.17 11.22
N GLU A 356 28.65 -10.21 12.10
CA GLU A 356 29.75 -10.33 13.07
C GLU A 356 29.55 -11.53 14.01
N PHE A 357 28.31 -11.91 14.34
CA PHE A 357 27.97 -13.11 15.11
C PHE A 357 28.59 -14.35 14.48
N TYR A 358 28.33 -14.59 13.19
CA TYR A 358 28.86 -15.76 12.48
C TYR A 358 30.38 -15.71 12.38
N LYS A 359 30.96 -14.53 12.12
CA LYS A 359 32.41 -14.35 12.03
C LYS A 359 33.12 -14.65 13.35
N LYS A 360 32.58 -14.18 14.48
CA LYS A 360 33.13 -14.43 15.82
C LYS A 360 33.03 -15.90 16.23
N ASN A 361 31.94 -16.56 15.85
CA ASN A 361 31.62 -17.92 16.28
C ASN A 361 31.94 -19.00 15.23
N LYS A 362 32.55 -18.63 14.09
CA LYS A 362 32.70 -19.51 12.92
C LYS A 362 33.26 -20.90 13.24
N ASP A 363 34.26 -20.98 14.12
CA ASP A 363 34.92 -22.24 14.47
C ASP A 363 34.05 -23.14 15.38
N ASN A 364 33.00 -22.59 16.00
CA ASN A 364 32.03 -23.29 16.84
C ASN A 364 30.70 -23.56 16.12
N LEU A 365 30.58 -23.20 14.84
CA LEU A 365 29.36 -23.38 14.05
C LEU A 365 29.53 -24.57 13.12
N ARG A 366 28.64 -25.56 13.24
CA ARG A 366 28.59 -26.71 12.32
C ARG A 366 27.28 -26.72 11.54
N PRO A 367 27.29 -26.59 10.21
CA PRO A 367 26.07 -26.71 9.42
C PRO A 367 25.55 -28.15 9.42
N ILE A 368 24.23 -28.28 9.53
CA ILE A 368 23.46 -29.52 9.45
C ILE A 368 22.24 -29.24 8.57
N ASN A 369 22.08 -30.00 7.48
CA ASN A 369 20.98 -29.81 6.54
C ASN A 369 20.54 -31.16 5.93
N LEU A 370 19.40 -31.17 5.22
CA LEU A 370 18.86 -32.39 4.61
C LEU A 370 19.73 -32.96 3.48
N LYS A 371 20.51 -32.13 2.78
CA LYS A 371 21.32 -32.56 1.65
C LYS A 371 22.58 -33.30 2.07
N ASP A 372 23.26 -32.79 3.09
CA ASP A 372 24.57 -33.29 3.53
C ASP A 372 24.46 -34.16 4.79
N ASN A 373 23.38 -34.02 5.56
CA ASN A 373 23.18 -34.66 6.86
C ASN A 373 21.75 -35.18 7.04
N GLU A 374 21.16 -35.81 6.00
CA GLU A 374 19.73 -36.16 5.96
C GLU A 374 19.21 -36.83 7.24
N GLU A 375 19.86 -37.92 7.69
CA GLU A 375 19.41 -38.69 8.86
C GLU A 375 19.50 -37.88 10.15
N GLU A 376 20.65 -37.22 10.39
CA GLU A 376 20.88 -36.38 11.56
C GLU A 376 19.89 -35.22 11.60
N TYR A 377 19.76 -34.49 10.49
CA TYR A 377 18.83 -33.36 10.37
C TYR A 377 17.39 -33.80 10.57
N TYR A 378 16.98 -34.88 9.90
CA TYR A 378 15.60 -35.37 9.99
C TYR A 378 15.23 -35.78 11.42
N ASN A 379 16.15 -36.40 12.18
CA ASN A 379 15.90 -36.75 13.58
C ASN A 379 15.74 -35.50 14.46
N ILE A 380 16.63 -34.51 14.33
CA ILE A 380 16.55 -33.24 15.09
C ILE A 380 15.26 -32.48 14.72
N TRP A 381 14.94 -32.44 13.42
CA TRP A 381 13.75 -31.80 12.91
C TRP A 381 12.48 -32.44 13.45
N THR A 382 12.41 -33.78 13.44
CA THR A 382 11.27 -34.55 13.94
C THR A 382 11.02 -34.24 15.41
N GLU A 383 12.06 -34.32 16.25
CA GLU A 383 11.95 -33.99 17.68
C GLU A 383 11.52 -32.54 17.92
N SER A 384 12.03 -31.60 17.12
CA SER A 384 11.66 -30.19 17.22
C SER A 384 10.24 -29.94 16.72
N CYS A 385 9.79 -30.64 15.69
CA CYS A 385 8.44 -30.57 15.15
C CYS A 385 7.42 -31.10 16.17
N ASP A 386 7.71 -32.23 16.81
CA ASP A 386 6.89 -32.78 17.89
C ASP A 386 6.74 -31.75 19.02
N LYS A 387 7.86 -31.17 19.49
CA LYS A 387 7.85 -30.11 20.52
C LYS A 387 7.08 -28.87 20.08
N PHE A 388 7.18 -28.48 18.81
CA PHE A 388 6.47 -27.31 18.28
C PHE A 388 4.95 -27.49 18.35
N PHE A 389 4.43 -28.61 17.86
CA PHE A 389 3.00 -28.89 17.91
C PHE A 389 2.50 -29.15 19.33
N GLU A 390 3.29 -29.82 20.18
CA GLU A 390 3.01 -29.97 21.61
C GLU A 390 2.86 -28.58 22.26
N TYR A 391 3.85 -27.70 22.08
CA TYR A 391 3.83 -26.34 22.61
C TYR A 391 2.62 -25.54 22.12
N LEU A 392 2.31 -25.58 20.82
CA LEU A 392 1.13 -24.90 20.28
C LEU A 392 -0.17 -25.43 20.90
N SER A 393 -0.30 -26.74 21.07
CA SER A 393 -1.50 -27.35 21.65
C SER A 393 -1.68 -27.01 23.14
N GLU A 394 -0.58 -26.91 23.89
CA GLU A 394 -0.59 -26.58 25.31
C GLU A 394 -0.86 -25.10 25.58
N HIS A 395 -0.24 -24.21 24.80
CA HIS A 395 -0.27 -22.77 25.04
C HIS A 395 -1.34 -22.03 24.22
N PHE A 396 -1.69 -22.52 23.04
CA PHE A 396 -2.64 -21.90 22.12
C PHE A 396 -3.70 -22.91 21.65
N PRO A 397 -4.51 -23.48 22.55
CA PRO A 397 -5.41 -24.60 22.23
C PRO A 397 -6.53 -24.28 21.23
N ASN A 398 -6.78 -23.00 20.95
CA ASN A 398 -7.78 -22.55 19.96
C ASN A 398 -7.15 -22.18 18.61
N LEU A 399 -5.82 -22.13 18.52
CA LEU A 399 -5.10 -21.79 17.30
C LEU A 399 -5.20 -22.95 16.32
N LYS A 400 -5.69 -22.68 15.11
CA LYS A 400 -5.67 -23.66 14.03
C LYS A 400 -4.39 -23.52 13.23
N VAL A 401 -3.73 -24.64 12.96
CA VAL A 401 -2.53 -24.65 12.13
C VAL A 401 -2.89 -25.10 10.72
N ILE A 402 -2.47 -24.31 9.74
CA ILE A 402 -2.60 -24.62 8.32
C ILE A 402 -1.21 -24.92 7.75
N LEU A 403 -1.00 -26.14 7.26
CA LEU A 403 0.18 -26.50 6.50
C LEU A 403 -0.02 -26.13 5.02
N GLN A 404 0.77 -25.16 4.53
CA GLN A 404 0.84 -24.84 3.11
C GLN A 404 1.92 -25.69 2.45
N LYS A 405 1.52 -26.60 1.56
CA LYS A 405 2.45 -27.44 0.80
C LYS A 405 3.18 -26.63 -0.26
N ILE A 406 4.45 -26.93 -0.45
CA ILE A 406 5.36 -26.20 -1.34
C ILE A 406 6.06 -27.17 -2.29
N GLU A 407 6.11 -26.81 -3.57
CA GLU A 407 7.03 -27.43 -4.52
C GLU A 407 7.88 -26.36 -5.23
N LEU A 408 9.16 -26.63 -5.43
CA LEU A 408 9.99 -25.84 -6.32
C LEU A 408 9.61 -26.16 -7.77
N VAL A 409 9.41 -25.12 -8.57
CA VAL A 409 9.01 -25.23 -9.98
C VAL A 409 10.19 -24.98 -10.92
N ASP A 410 10.19 -25.64 -12.08
CA ASP A 410 11.25 -25.59 -13.09
C ASP A 410 10.88 -24.87 -14.39
N TYR A 411 9.61 -24.49 -14.51
CA TYR A 411 9.10 -23.58 -15.53
C TYR A 411 8.77 -22.21 -14.93
N TYR A 412 8.91 -21.18 -15.76
CA TYR A 412 8.44 -19.84 -15.45
C TYR A 412 7.70 -19.21 -16.63
N ILE A 413 6.78 -18.29 -16.34
CA ILE A 413 6.19 -17.41 -17.35
C ILE A 413 7.08 -16.17 -17.50
N GLY A 414 7.53 -15.89 -18.72
CA GLY A 414 8.31 -14.70 -19.02
C GLY A 414 7.44 -13.47 -19.22
N PHE A 415 8.06 -12.28 -19.28
CA PHE A 415 7.34 -11.03 -19.60
C PHE A 415 6.61 -11.05 -20.95
N ASP A 416 7.06 -11.91 -21.87
CA ASP A 416 6.42 -12.18 -23.17
C ASP A 416 5.24 -13.15 -23.09
N CYS A 417 4.80 -13.51 -21.87
CA CYS A 417 3.77 -14.50 -21.57
C CYS A 417 4.08 -15.92 -22.08
N THR A 418 5.35 -16.23 -22.37
CA THR A 418 5.75 -17.58 -22.79
C THR A 418 6.30 -18.39 -21.63
N TYR A 419 5.96 -19.68 -21.60
CA TYR A 419 6.50 -20.63 -20.61
C TYR A 419 7.90 -21.08 -21.01
N LYS A 420 8.86 -20.89 -20.11
CA LYS A 420 10.28 -21.17 -20.31
C LYS A 420 10.79 -22.11 -19.24
N PHE A 421 11.55 -23.11 -19.65
CA PHE A 421 12.22 -24.06 -18.75
C PHE A 421 13.55 -23.48 -18.27
N ARG A 422 13.92 -23.72 -17.01
CA ARG A 422 15.24 -23.42 -16.44
C ARG A 422 15.90 -24.65 -15.83
N GLN A 423 17.07 -24.99 -16.35
CA GLN A 423 17.82 -26.17 -15.87
C GLN A 423 18.25 -26.04 -14.41
N ASP A 424 18.69 -24.85 -13.98
CA ASP A 424 19.09 -24.59 -12.59
C ASP A 424 17.91 -24.70 -11.61
N PHE A 425 16.70 -24.41 -12.08
CA PHE A 425 15.48 -24.61 -11.29
C PHE A 425 15.11 -26.09 -11.21
N HIS A 426 15.18 -26.79 -12.34
CA HIS A 426 14.96 -28.22 -12.40
C HIS A 426 15.88 -28.99 -11.46
N ASP A 427 17.18 -28.68 -11.47
CA ASP A 427 18.16 -29.33 -10.61
C ASP A 427 17.84 -29.13 -9.11
N GLN A 428 17.38 -27.93 -8.74
CA GLN A 428 16.90 -27.63 -7.39
C GLN A 428 15.62 -28.41 -7.05
N ALA A 429 14.63 -28.42 -7.95
CA ALA A 429 13.36 -29.10 -7.74
C ALA A 429 13.53 -30.60 -7.56
N VAL A 430 14.30 -31.25 -8.44
CA VAL A 430 14.63 -32.69 -8.34
C VAL A 430 15.33 -33.00 -7.02
N THR A 431 16.20 -32.11 -6.55
CA THR A 431 16.96 -32.32 -5.31
C THR A 431 16.12 -32.09 -4.05
N LEU A 432 15.29 -31.04 -4.01
CA LEU A 432 14.68 -30.55 -2.78
C LEU A 432 13.20 -30.92 -2.61
N ASN A 433 12.42 -31.09 -3.70
CA ASN A 433 11.00 -31.49 -3.59
C ASN A 433 10.79 -32.83 -2.87
N PRO A 434 11.67 -33.84 -2.99
CA PRO A 434 11.55 -35.05 -2.16
C PRO A 434 11.61 -34.76 -0.66
N PHE A 435 12.41 -33.78 -0.23
CA PHE A 435 12.51 -33.39 1.18
C PHE A 435 11.27 -32.62 1.65
N PHE A 436 10.73 -31.72 0.84
CA PHE A 436 9.42 -31.09 1.13
C PHE A 436 8.37 -32.16 1.39
N LYS A 437 8.21 -33.11 0.47
CA LYS A 437 7.24 -34.21 0.60
C LYS A 437 7.46 -35.03 1.87
N LYS A 438 8.72 -35.32 2.21
CA LYS A 438 9.07 -36.09 3.42
C LYS A 438 8.64 -35.35 4.69
N LEU A 439 9.01 -34.08 4.84
CA LEU A 439 8.70 -33.29 6.03
C LEU A 439 7.20 -32.95 6.13
N GLU A 440 6.57 -32.54 5.03
CA GLU A 440 5.13 -32.23 4.99
C GLU A 440 4.27 -33.46 5.31
N SER A 441 4.64 -34.63 4.76
CA SER A 441 3.94 -35.88 5.09
C SER A 441 4.11 -36.26 6.55
N TYR A 442 5.24 -35.94 7.18
CA TYR A 442 5.38 -36.17 8.62
C TYR A 442 4.36 -35.33 9.41
N ILE A 443 4.23 -34.05 9.09
CA ILE A 443 3.26 -33.18 9.78
C ILE A 443 1.83 -33.67 9.57
N GLU A 444 1.44 -33.89 8.31
CA GLU A 444 0.09 -34.31 7.92
C GLU A 444 -0.34 -35.64 8.57
N ASN A 445 0.60 -36.56 8.81
CA ASN A 445 0.29 -37.86 9.40
C ASN A 445 0.28 -37.88 10.94
N ASN A 446 0.91 -36.90 11.61
CA ASN A 446 1.13 -36.93 13.05
C ASN A 446 0.37 -35.84 13.82
N PHE A 447 -0.09 -34.77 13.17
CA PHE A 447 -0.75 -33.64 13.83
C PHE A 447 -2.08 -33.28 13.18
N ASP A 448 -2.97 -32.65 13.96
CA ASP A 448 -4.23 -32.11 13.47
C ASP A 448 -3.99 -30.76 12.79
N VAL A 449 -3.84 -30.79 11.47
CA VAL A 449 -3.60 -29.60 10.64
C VAL A 449 -4.55 -29.56 9.47
N GLU A 450 -4.97 -28.35 9.10
CA GLU A 450 -5.61 -28.14 7.79
C GLU A 450 -4.51 -28.03 6.72
N VAL A 451 -4.73 -28.57 5.52
CA VAL A 451 -3.70 -28.62 4.46
C VAL A 451 -4.15 -27.82 3.24
N ILE A 452 -3.32 -26.86 2.82
CA ILE A 452 -3.43 -26.22 1.50
C ILE A 452 -2.52 -26.98 0.54
N PRO A 453 -3.07 -27.68 -0.47
CA PRO A 453 -2.26 -28.42 -1.43
C PRO A 453 -1.51 -27.48 -2.39
N PHE A 454 -0.38 -27.94 -2.91
CA PHE A 454 0.32 -27.25 -3.98
C PHE A 454 -0.42 -27.47 -5.33
N PRO A 455 -0.85 -26.41 -6.05
CA PRO A 455 -1.54 -26.58 -7.33
C PRO A 455 -0.61 -27.09 -8.44
N ALA A 456 -1.08 -28.05 -9.23
CA ALA A 456 -0.26 -28.72 -10.24
C ALA A 456 0.18 -27.81 -11.41
N ASP A 457 -0.60 -26.77 -11.71
CA ASP A 457 -0.37 -25.86 -12.84
C ASP A 457 0.43 -24.61 -12.44
N THR A 458 0.97 -24.57 -11.21
CA THR A 458 1.75 -23.44 -10.71
C THR A 458 3.13 -23.38 -11.38
N THR A 459 3.52 -22.19 -11.85
CA THR A 459 4.86 -21.90 -12.40
C THR A 459 5.48 -20.69 -11.71
N ALA A 460 6.78 -20.47 -11.89
CA ALA A 460 7.41 -19.24 -11.43
C ALA A 460 7.03 -18.06 -12.34
N ASP A 461 7.19 -16.83 -11.86
CA ASP A 461 6.86 -15.62 -12.60
C ASP A 461 8.09 -14.70 -12.71
N GLU A 462 8.51 -14.38 -13.94
CA GLU A 462 9.60 -13.44 -14.19
C GLU A 462 9.27 -12.01 -13.73
N GLY A 463 7.97 -11.67 -13.71
CA GLY A 463 7.45 -10.41 -13.20
C GLY A 463 7.15 -10.37 -11.71
N ASN A 464 7.49 -11.42 -10.95
CA ASN A 464 7.29 -11.43 -9.50
C ASN A 464 8.08 -10.28 -8.82
N ILE A 465 7.48 -9.66 -7.79
CA ILE A 465 8.08 -8.51 -7.07
C ILE A 465 9.42 -8.84 -6.41
N TRP A 466 9.67 -10.13 -6.12
CA TRP A 466 10.91 -10.63 -5.54
C TRP A 466 11.93 -11.09 -6.59
N GLY A 467 11.63 -10.88 -7.87
CA GLY A 467 12.40 -11.38 -9.01
C GLY A 467 12.15 -12.87 -9.28
N LEU A 468 12.79 -13.40 -10.32
CA LEU A 468 12.55 -14.77 -10.77
C LEU A 468 13.23 -15.81 -9.87
N TYR A 469 12.44 -16.59 -9.11
CA TYR A 469 12.93 -17.69 -8.27
C TYR A 469 11.99 -18.91 -8.24
N THR A 470 12.47 -20.09 -7.83
CA THR A 470 11.73 -21.38 -7.84
C THR A 470 10.51 -21.42 -6.91
N THR A 471 10.37 -20.44 -6.02
CA THR A 471 9.25 -20.27 -5.09
C THR A 471 8.47 -18.97 -5.32
N HIS A 472 8.82 -18.21 -6.37
CA HIS A 472 8.17 -16.95 -6.70
C HIS A 472 7.13 -17.21 -7.79
N TYR A 473 5.99 -17.72 -7.35
CA TYR A 473 4.97 -18.28 -8.24
C TYR A 473 4.15 -17.22 -8.97
N THR A 474 3.46 -17.65 -10.03
CA THR A 474 2.33 -16.94 -10.59
C THR A 474 1.21 -16.93 -9.55
N MET A 475 0.78 -15.72 -9.16
CA MET A 475 -0.36 -15.54 -8.28
C MET A 475 -1.63 -15.60 -9.14
N THR A 476 -2.39 -16.69 -9.04
CA THR A 476 -3.64 -16.93 -9.79
C THR A 476 -4.89 -16.58 -9.01
#